data_AF-A0AAU3D302-F1
#
_entry.id   AF-A0AAU3D302-F1
#
_cell.length_a   1.000
_cell.length_b   1.000
_cell.length_c   1.000
_cell.angle_alpha   90.00
_cell.angle_beta   90.00
_cell.angle_gamma   90.00
#
_symmetry.space_group_name_H-M   'P 1'
#
loop_
_entity.id
_entity.type
_entity.pdbx_description
1 polymer ?
#
loop_
_entity_poly.entity_id
_entity_poly.type
_entity_poly.pdbx_seq_one_letter_code
_entity_poly.pdbx_strand_id
1 'polypeptide(L)'
;MTVIPETGDALNLLTELFSGVHSDADTLDAAPTEPPSTAPALLQALPNCFTAPRPAMSRIGNVWHFAAMGTAYRAIQVSAKKWEAHTLTGDVIAEASTRAGVGAAVVTSVGADRAPKSPAVRHREAMAGLRLYVTGENHELALASVKWGQYAELCVKCGGNGTINAYQHVQGGVCFACAGEGTVGAFYTEPEAVAAVFRMDCDYRAKADRDAIKWARQSHNLQTFYAAHPDIAAWMTGGNLAASDFGLSLRDQIARGRDATDRQLEAAREAAAREAQRKAQAERADAARLAGVKAARPAGAKGERVTVTGTVTRAWTYYTGPDWARRAKRGVVVDDGRGVAVIMFTSTASAFDLSTDDMVTVTATVKDPANRNPDTGAIQTLLKSPKFAKI
;
A
#
# COMPACT_ATOMS: atom_id res chain seq x y z
N MET A 1 7.52 -64.53 11.48
CA MET A 1 7.63 -65.84 10.80
C MET A 1 7.00 -65.72 9.42
N THR A 2 7.77 -65.22 8.45
CA THR A 2 7.59 -65.44 7.01
C THR A 2 8.95 -65.19 6.37
N VAL A 3 9.34 -66.08 5.46
CA VAL A 3 10.70 -66.39 5.00
C VAL A 3 10.81 -65.95 3.53
N ILE A 4 11.85 -65.15 3.22
CA ILE A 4 12.74 -64.97 2.03
C ILE A 4 12.16 -65.19 0.59
N PRO A 5 12.66 -64.50 -0.47
CA PRO A 5 13.97 -64.83 -1.04
C PRO A 5 14.90 -63.65 -1.37
N GLU A 6 16.19 -63.93 -1.21
CA GLU A 6 17.33 -63.24 -1.76
C GLU A 6 17.36 -63.36 -3.28
N THR A 7 17.69 -62.26 -3.96
CA THR A 7 18.32 -62.18 -5.28
C THR A 7 19.19 -60.91 -5.19
N GLY A 8 20.48 -60.90 -5.47
CA GLY A 8 21.23 -61.66 -6.46
C GLY A 8 21.78 -60.63 -7.46
N ASP A 9 23.07 -60.32 -7.31
CA ASP A 9 24.01 -59.78 -8.31
C ASP A 9 23.52 -58.75 -9.35
N ALA A 10 23.97 -57.51 -9.17
CA ALA A 10 24.19 -56.56 -10.26
C ALA A 10 25.33 -55.58 -9.90
N LEU A 11 26.52 -56.14 -9.70
CA LEU A 11 27.78 -55.42 -9.52
C LEU A 11 28.74 -55.92 -10.60
N ASN A 12 28.60 -55.36 -11.81
CA ASN A 12 29.59 -55.36 -12.91
C ASN A 12 28.90 -54.95 -14.20
N LEU A 13 29.07 -53.70 -14.62
CA LEU A 13 29.13 -53.27 -16.04
C LEU A 13 29.36 -51.76 -16.06
N LEU A 14 30.45 -51.35 -16.74
CA LEU A 14 30.93 -49.98 -17.03
C LEU A 14 32.20 -49.54 -16.29
N THR A 15 33.17 -50.45 -16.19
CA THR A 15 34.60 -50.12 -16.18
C THR A 15 35.21 -50.70 -17.45
N GLU A 16 35.03 -50.03 -18.59
CA GLU A 16 35.85 -50.17 -19.82
C GLU A 16 35.19 -49.39 -20.97
N LEU A 17 35.54 -48.11 -21.09
CA LEU A 17 35.43 -47.29 -22.30
C LEU A 17 36.01 -45.93 -21.91
N PHE A 18 37.35 -45.79 -21.93
CA PHE A 18 38.10 -44.55 -22.18
C PHE A 18 39.60 -44.82 -21.92
N SER A 19 40.17 -45.74 -22.72
CA SER A 19 41.62 -45.91 -22.87
C SER A 19 41.92 -45.71 -24.35
N GLY A 20 42.20 -44.47 -24.75
CA GLY A 20 42.50 -44.18 -26.15
C GLY A 20 42.40 -42.70 -26.49
N VAL A 21 43.27 -41.87 -25.92
CA VAL A 21 43.60 -40.57 -26.53
C VAL A 21 45.12 -40.49 -26.60
N HIS A 22 45.62 -40.61 -27.83
CA HIS A 22 47.00 -40.30 -28.19
C HIS A 22 47.30 -38.84 -27.89
N SER A 23 48.46 -38.65 -27.27
CA SER A 23 49.19 -37.40 -27.25
C SER A 23 49.69 -37.10 -28.67
N ASP A 24 49.11 -36.11 -29.33
CA ASP A 24 49.80 -35.34 -30.36
C ASP A 24 49.75 -33.88 -29.91
N ALA A 25 50.83 -33.49 -29.24
CA ALA A 25 51.24 -32.10 -29.14
C ALA A 25 51.84 -31.72 -30.50
N ASP A 26 51.30 -30.65 -31.09
CA ASP A 26 51.97 -29.66 -31.95
C ASP A 26 51.01 -29.15 -33.03
N THR A 27 50.34 -28.04 -32.74
CA THR A 27 50.16 -27.00 -33.74
C THR A 27 49.94 -25.64 -33.09
N LEU A 28 50.82 -24.73 -33.48
CA LEU A 28 50.99 -23.37 -33.02
C LEU A 28 49.83 -22.45 -33.41
N ASP A 29 49.52 -21.51 -32.52
CA ASP A 29 49.19 -20.11 -32.78
C ASP A 29 48.39 -19.78 -34.06
N ALA A 30 47.08 -19.96 -33.99
CA ALA A 30 46.16 -19.08 -34.72
C ALA A 30 45.53 -18.12 -33.71
N ALA A 31 45.96 -16.86 -33.75
CA ALA A 31 45.27 -15.79 -33.03
C ALA A 31 43.77 -15.83 -33.37
N PRO A 32 42.86 -15.75 -32.39
CA PRO A 32 41.44 -15.76 -32.67
C PRO A 32 41.12 -14.55 -33.56
N THR A 33 40.77 -14.82 -34.82
CA THR A 33 40.18 -13.83 -35.70
C THR A 33 38.96 -13.24 -35.01
N GLU A 34 39.00 -11.95 -34.71
CA GLU A 34 37.86 -11.23 -34.15
C GLU A 34 36.62 -11.51 -35.01
N PRO A 35 35.51 -11.99 -34.42
CA PRO A 35 34.29 -12.19 -35.19
C PRO A 35 33.87 -10.83 -35.80
N PRO A 36 33.36 -10.82 -37.05
CA PRO A 36 32.92 -9.59 -37.68
C PRO A 36 31.89 -8.90 -36.78
N SER A 37 32.13 -7.62 -36.46
CA SER A 37 31.26 -6.79 -35.63
C SER A 37 29.84 -6.71 -36.24
N THR A 38 28.95 -7.57 -35.77
CA THR A 38 27.51 -7.62 -36.10
C THR A 38 26.68 -6.59 -35.33
N ALA A 39 27.31 -5.79 -34.46
CA ALA A 39 26.65 -4.77 -33.64
C ALA A 39 25.74 -3.78 -34.41
N PRO A 40 26.05 -3.33 -35.66
CA PRO A 40 25.18 -2.39 -36.36
C PRO A 40 23.83 -3.01 -36.80
N ALA A 41 23.79 -4.32 -37.08
CA ALA A 41 22.60 -4.98 -37.61
C ALA A 41 21.55 -5.28 -36.52
N LEU A 42 21.97 -5.56 -35.29
CA LEU A 42 21.06 -5.81 -34.16
C LEU A 42 20.36 -4.54 -33.68
N LEU A 43 21.01 -3.38 -33.79
CA LEU A 43 20.38 -2.08 -33.51
C LEU A 43 19.33 -1.70 -34.56
N GLN A 44 19.45 -2.16 -35.81
CA GLN A 44 18.46 -1.95 -36.86
C GLN A 44 17.22 -2.83 -36.72
N ALA A 45 17.30 -3.90 -35.92
CA ALA A 45 16.17 -4.77 -35.58
C ALA A 45 15.45 -4.33 -34.29
N LEU A 46 15.82 -3.18 -33.70
CA LEU A 46 15.11 -2.66 -32.55
C LEU A 46 13.65 -2.38 -32.93
N PRO A 47 12.68 -2.76 -32.08
CA PRO A 47 11.26 -2.53 -32.35
C PRO A 47 10.99 -1.04 -32.65
N ASN A 48 9.88 -0.76 -33.34
CA ASN A 48 9.45 0.57 -33.81
C ASN A 48 9.20 1.63 -32.72
N CYS A 49 9.80 1.52 -31.53
CA CYS A 49 9.81 2.58 -30.54
C CYS A 49 10.49 3.87 -31.03
N PHE A 50 11.27 3.81 -32.12
CA PHE A 50 11.88 4.99 -32.75
C PHE A 50 10.91 5.85 -33.56
N THR A 51 9.88 5.26 -34.16
CA THR A 51 8.81 6.05 -34.77
C THR A 51 7.78 6.28 -33.69
N ALA A 52 7.94 7.33 -32.87
CA ALA A 52 6.98 7.69 -31.84
C ALA A 52 5.56 7.59 -32.44
N PRO A 53 4.81 6.50 -32.16
CA PRO A 53 3.54 6.31 -32.83
C PRO A 53 2.69 7.47 -32.37
N ARG A 54 2.04 8.16 -33.32
CA ARG A 54 1.11 9.24 -32.98
C ARG A 54 0.24 8.75 -31.83
N PRO A 55 0.14 9.52 -30.72
CA PRO A 55 -0.45 9.00 -29.51
C PRO A 55 -1.87 8.54 -29.81
N ALA A 56 -2.21 7.33 -29.37
CA ALA A 56 -3.50 6.74 -29.67
C ALA A 56 -4.62 7.57 -29.03
N MET A 57 -5.46 8.16 -29.87
CA MET A 57 -6.58 8.99 -29.43
C MET A 57 -7.77 8.10 -29.08
N SER A 58 -8.27 8.22 -27.86
CA SER A 58 -9.43 7.51 -27.34
C SER A 58 -10.55 8.49 -27.02
N ARG A 59 -11.79 8.16 -27.37
CA ARG A 59 -12.95 8.98 -26.97
C ARG A 59 -13.39 8.56 -25.56
N ILE A 60 -13.59 9.55 -24.68
CA ILE A 60 -14.13 9.37 -23.32
C ILE A 60 -15.25 10.40 -23.16
N GLY A 61 -16.48 9.92 -23.02
CA GLY A 61 -17.68 10.77 -23.19
C GLY A 61 -17.68 11.44 -24.57
N ASN A 62 -17.77 12.77 -24.58
CA ASN A 62 -17.77 13.57 -25.81
C ASN A 62 -16.41 14.21 -26.17
N VAL A 63 -15.35 13.88 -25.43
CA VAL A 63 -14.03 14.51 -25.59
C VAL A 63 -12.99 13.47 -26.00
N TRP A 64 -12.10 13.86 -26.93
CA TRP A 64 -10.95 13.04 -27.31
C TRP A 64 -9.87 13.15 -26.25
N HIS A 65 -9.28 12.02 -25.89
CA HIS A 65 -8.18 11.94 -24.94
C HIS A 65 -7.01 11.20 -25.57
N PHE A 66 -5.80 11.54 -25.14
CA PHE A 66 -4.58 10.83 -25.49
C PHE A 66 -3.63 10.90 -24.29
N ALA A 67 -2.59 10.08 -24.29
CA ALA A 67 -1.56 10.14 -23.27
C ALA A 67 -0.19 10.34 -23.89
N ALA A 68 0.69 10.97 -23.11
CA ALA A 68 2.10 11.11 -23.41
C ALA A 68 2.86 11.14 -22.08
N MET A 69 3.92 10.34 -21.97
CA MET A 69 4.77 10.24 -20.77
C MET A 69 3.97 9.94 -19.49
N GLY A 70 3.00 9.03 -19.58
CA GLY A 70 2.17 8.63 -18.44
C GLY A 70 1.18 9.69 -17.96
N THR A 71 0.99 10.77 -18.71
CA THR A 71 0.00 11.81 -18.41
C THR A 71 -1.07 11.83 -19.50
N ALA A 72 -2.34 11.90 -19.09
CA ALA A 72 -3.48 12.00 -20.01
C ALA A 72 -3.87 13.46 -20.28
N TYR A 73 -4.27 13.74 -21.50
CA TYR A 73 -4.64 15.06 -22.02
C TYR A 73 -5.99 14.99 -22.74
N ARG A 74 -6.70 16.12 -22.81
CA ARG A 74 -7.94 16.29 -23.59
C ARG A 74 -7.63 17.04 -24.88
N ALA A 75 -8.04 16.50 -26.02
CA ALA A 75 -8.04 17.21 -27.30
C ALA A 75 -9.45 17.74 -27.59
N ILE A 76 -9.59 19.07 -27.61
CA ILE A 76 -10.86 19.78 -27.79
C ILE A 76 -10.81 20.58 -29.09
N GLN A 77 -11.87 20.49 -29.89
CA GLN A 77 -12.03 21.32 -31.08
C GLN A 77 -12.66 22.66 -30.67
N VAL A 78 -11.88 23.74 -30.69
CA VAL A 78 -12.35 25.08 -30.33
C VAL A 78 -12.90 25.85 -31.54
N SER A 79 -12.48 25.49 -32.75
CA SER A 79 -13.08 25.96 -34.01
C SER A 79 -12.91 24.93 -35.13
N ALA A 80 -13.55 25.17 -36.30
CA ALA A 80 -13.47 24.27 -37.45
C ALA A 80 -12.01 23.94 -37.86
N LYS A 81 -11.06 24.85 -37.61
CA LYS A 81 -9.64 24.71 -37.99
C LYS A 81 -8.68 24.80 -36.80
N LYS A 82 -9.17 24.69 -35.56
CA LYS A 82 -8.34 24.83 -34.36
C LYS A 82 -8.70 23.77 -33.31
N TRP A 83 -7.67 23.05 -32.87
CA TRP A 83 -7.70 22.07 -31.80
C TRP A 83 -6.76 22.51 -30.69
N GLU A 84 -7.18 22.34 -29.45
CA GLU A 84 -6.40 22.62 -28.25
C GLU A 84 -6.24 21.34 -27.43
N ALA A 85 -5.05 21.14 -26.88
CA ALA A 85 -4.77 20.09 -25.92
C ALA A 85 -4.76 20.69 -24.52
N HIS A 86 -5.60 20.16 -23.64
CA HIS A 86 -5.69 20.59 -22.26
C HIS A 86 -5.18 19.50 -21.32
N THR A 87 -4.60 19.90 -20.20
CA THR A 87 -4.49 19.03 -19.03
C THR A 87 -5.89 18.60 -18.55
N LEU A 88 -5.93 17.59 -17.69
CA LEU A 88 -7.19 17.20 -17.06
C LEU A 88 -7.73 18.29 -16.10
N THR A 89 -6.88 19.20 -15.63
CA THR A 89 -7.26 20.37 -14.83
C THR A 89 -7.83 21.52 -15.67
N GLY A 90 -7.49 21.62 -16.95
CA GLY A 90 -8.06 22.64 -17.86
C GLY A 90 -7.05 23.49 -18.61
N ASP A 91 -5.78 23.44 -18.22
CA ASP A 91 -4.73 24.29 -18.77
C ASP A 91 -4.40 23.89 -20.22
N VAL A 92 -4.34 24.87 -21.12
CA VAL A 92 -3.95 24.66 -22.52
C VAL A 92 -2.44 24.44 -22.60
N ILE A 93 -2.01 23.35 -23.21
CA ILE A 93 -0.59 22.97 -23.34
C ILE A 93 -0.10 23.08 -24.79
N ALA A 94 -0.99 22.86 -25.77
CA ALA A 94 -0.64 22.96 -27.17
C ALA A 94 -1.86 23.24 -28.04
N GLU A 95 -1.62 23.75 -29.25
CA GLU A 95 -2.64 24.01 -30.25
C GLU A 95 -2.21 23.47 -31.62
N ALA A 96 -3.16 23.06 -32.46
CA ALA A 96 -2.89 22.70 -33.85
C ALA A 96 -4.13 22.83 -34.74
N SER A 97 -3.94 22.76 -36.05
CA SER A 97 -5.06 22.79 -37.01
C SER A 97 -5.83 21.47 -37.11
N THR A 98 -5.27 20.37 -36.61
CA THR A 98 -5.88 19.04 -36.68
C THR A 98 -5.75 18.31 -35.34
N ARG A 99 -6.66 17.37 -35.09
CA ARG A 99 -6.62 16.48 -33.90
C ARG A 99 -5.30 15.71 -33.78
N ALA A 100 -4.79 15.18 -34.89
CA ALA A 100 -3.51 14.48 -34.87
C ALA A 100 -2.34 15.44 -34.61
N GLY A 101 -2.40 16.65 -35.17
CA GLY A 101 -1.40 17.69 -34.97
C GLY A 101 -1.29 18.11 -33.51
N VAL A 102 -2.40 18.25 -32.79
CA VAL A 102 -2.34 18.68 -31.39
C VAL A 102 -1.73 17.61 -30.48
N GLY A 103 -1.99 16.33 -30.76
CA GLY A 103 -1.33 15.22 -30.07
C GLY A 103 0.17 15.21 -30.31
N ALA A 104 0.61 15.43 -31.56
CA ALA A 104 2.02 15.53 -31.90
C ALA A 104 2.69 16.74 -31.21
N ALA A 105 2.02 17.88 -31.17
CA ALA A 105 2.52 19.09 -30.52
C ALA A 105 2.77 18.87 -29.01
N VAL A 106 1.86 18.17 -28.31
CA VAL A 106 2.06 17.81 -26.89
C VAL A 106 3.22 16.83 -26.73
N VAL A 107 3.31 15.81 -27.58
CA VAL A 107 4.40 14.83 -27.53
C VAL A 107 5.76 15.54 -27.64
N THR A 108 5.91 16.50 -28.55
CA THR A 108 7.12 17.32 -28.64
C THR A 108 7.31 18.23 -27.43
N SER A 109 6.25 18.88 -26.92
CA SER A 109 6.38 19.83 -25.80
C SER A 109 6.81 19.15 -24.49
N VAL A 110 6.38 17.92 -24.25
CA VAL A 110 6.76 17.15 -23.05
C VAL A 110 7.98 16.24 -23.25
N GLY A 111 8.59 16.27 -24.45
CA GLY A 111 9.74 15.44 -24.80
C GLY A 111 9.43 13.96 -24.94
N ALA A 112 8.17 13.59 -25.17
CA ALA A 112 7.72 12.21 -25.39
C ALA A 112 8.12 11.65 -26.77
N ASP A 113 8.51 12.53 -27.70
CA ASP A 113 9.08 12.16 -29.01
C ASP A 113 10.49 11.57 -28.89
N ARG A 114 11.16 11.74 -27.74
CA ARG A 114 12.50 11.22 -27.52
C ARG A 114 12.44 9.76 -27.13
N ALA A 115 13.16 8.91 -27.87
CA ALA A 115 13.43 7.55 -27.45
C ALA A 115 13.99 7.51 -26.00
N PRO A 116 13.79 6.41 -25.25
CA PRO A 116 14.48 6.22 -23.99
C PRO A 116 15.99 6.47 -24.15
N LYS A 117 16.65 6.92 -23.09
CA LYS A 117 18.11 7.04 -23.12
C LYS A 117 18.71 5.66 -23.39
N SER A 118 19.77 5.61 -24.20
CA SER A 118 20.51 4.37 -24.41
C SER A 118 20.95 3.78 -23.05
N PRO A 119 20.70 2.49 -22.78
CA PRO A 119 21.08 1.89 -21.51
C PRO A 119 22.59 1.97 -21.27
N ALA A 120 22.99 2.27 -20.04
CA ALA A 120 24.38 2.27 -19.61
C ALA A 120 24.82 0.85 -19.25
N VAL A 121 25.98 0.44 -19.77
CA VAL A 121 26.57 -0.87 -19.47
C VAL A 121 27.70 -0.73 -18.46
N ARG A 122 27.70 -1.59 -17.44
CA ARG A 122 28.75 -1.67 -16.41
C ARG A 122 29.14 -3.12 -16.15
N HIS A 123 30.44 -3.37 -16.13
CA HIS A 123 31.01 -4.66 -15.74
C HIS A 123 31.53 -4.57 -14.31
N ARG A 124 31.28 -5.61 -13.50
CA ARG A 124 31.81 -5.69 -12.13
C ARG A 124 32.19 -7.11 -11.78
N GLU A 125 33.38 -7.29 -11.23
CA GLU A 125 33.77 -8.55 -10.61
C GLU A 125 33.03 -8.74 -9.28
N ALA A 126 32.43 -9.91 -9.09
CA ALA A 126 31.81 -10.34 -7.85
C ALA A 126 32.40 -11.67 -7.40
N MET A 127 32.13 -12.09 -6.15
CA MET A 127 32.64 -13.37 -5.63
C MET A 127 32.24 -14.59 -6.48
N ALA A 128 31.14 -14.50 -7.25
CA ALA A 128 30.65 -15.55 -8.13
C ALA A 128 31.00 -15.32 -9.62
N GLY A 129 31.99 -14.48 -9.92
CA GLY A 129 32.44 -14.19 -11.29
C GLY A 129 32.04 -12.80 -11.80
N LEU A 130 32.30 -12.56 -13.09
CA LEU A 130 32.01 -11.31 -13.78
C LEU A 130 30.48 -11.09 -13.90
N ARG A 131 30.03 -9.89 -13.58
CA ARG A 131 28.63 -9.46 -13.73
C ARG A 131 28.50 -8.35 -14.75
N LEU A 132 27.44 -8.42 -15.53
CA LEU A 132 26.99 -7.40 -16.47
C LEU A 132 25.77 -6.70 -15.90
N TYR A 133 25.85 -5.39 -15.77
CA TYR A 133 24.75 -4.52 -15.37
C TYR A 133 24.37 -3.63 -16.54
N VAL A 134 23.14 -3.75 -17.01
CA VAL A 134 22.57 -2.90 -18.05
C VAL A 134 21.48 -2.05 -17.42
N THR A 135 21.71 -0.74 -17.31
CA THR A 135 20.81 0.20 -16.63
C THR A 135 20.15 1.13 -17.64
N GLY A 136 18.84 1.02 -17.79
CA GLY A 136 17.98 1.91 -18.57
C GLY A 136 17.45 3.09 -17.73
N GLU A 137 16.39 3.74 -18.24
CA GLU A 137 15.72 4.83 -17.52
C GLU A 137 14.85 4.31 -16.37
N ASN A 138 14.13 3.20 -16.58
CA ASN A 138 13.20 2.63 -15.59
C ASN A 138 13.54 1.18 -15.20
N HIS A 139 14.46 0.53 -15.93
CA HIS A 139 14.81 -0.88 -15.73
C HIS A 139 16.31 -1.06 -15.52
N GLU A 140 16.66 -2.07 -14.72
CA GLU A 140 18.02 -2.57 -14.60
C GLU A 140 18.01 -4.08 -14.80
N LEU A 141 18.92 -4.57 -15.63
CA LEU A 141 19.16 -5.99 -15.83
C LEU A 141 20.53 -6.32 -15.27
N ALA A 142 20.56 -7.19 -14.27
CA ALA A 142 21.78 -7.70 -13.66
C ALA A 142 21.97 -9.16 -14.06
N LEU A 143 23.04 -9.44 -14.79
CA LEU A 143 23.33 -10.75 -15.36
C LEU A 143 24.67 -11.27 -14.84
N ALA A 144 24.76 -12.59 -14.63
CA ALA A 144 26.02 -13.28 -14.37
C ALA A 144 26.62 -13.81 -15.67
N SER A 145 27.94 -13.69 -15.80
CA SER A 145 28.69 -14.36 -16.86
C SER A 145 28.63 -15.87 -16.65
N VAL A 146 28.11 -16.60 -17.63
CA VAL A 146 28.04 -18.08 -17.59
C VAL A 146 29.09 -18.73 -18.48
N LYS A 147 29.42 -18.08 -19.59
CA LYS A 147 30.44 -18.46 -20.58
C LYS A 147 31.02 -17.18 -21.18
N TRP A 148 32.16 -17.29 -21.85
CA TRP A 148 32.82 -16.13 -22.43
C TRP A 148 31.90 -15.42 -23.44
N GLY A 149 31.54 -14.16 -23.14
CA GLY A 149 30.61 -13.36 -23.94
C GLY A 149 29.12 -13.69 -23.77
N GLN A 150 28.74 -14.57 -22.84
CA GLN A 150 27.35 -14.93 -22.56
C GLN A 150 26.98 -14.69 -21.10
N TYR A 151 25.83 -14.07 -20.90
CA TYR A 151 25.30 -13.65 -19.62
C TYR A 151 23.92 -14.25 -19.39
N ALA A 152 23.57 -14.58 -18.15
CA ALA A 152 22.24 -15.10 -17.79
C ALA A 152 21.68 -14.38 -16.57
N GLU A 153 20.35 -14.36 -16.44
CA GLU A 153 19.67 -13.75 -15.30
C GLU A 153 20.01 -14.50 -14.00
N LEU A 154 20.13 -13.74 -12.91
CA LEU A 154 20.36 -14.33 -11.60
C LEU A 154 19.08 -15.02 -11.11
N CYS A 155 19.22 -16.21 -10.55
CA CYS A 155 18.12 -16.88 -9.87
C CYS A 155 17.67 -16.03 -8.68
N VAL A 156 16.44 -15.49 -8.75
CA VAL A 156 15.86 -14.64 -7.70
C VAL A 156 15.76 -15.38 -6.35
N LYS A 157 15.61 -16.71 -6.37
CA LYS A 157 15.47 -17.52 -5.15
C LYS A 157 16.76 -17.64 -4.35
N CYS A 158 17.91 -17.78 -5.01
CA CYS A 158 19.22 -17.90 -4.33
C CYS A 158 20.11 -16.66 -4.52
N GLY A 159 19.65 -15.63 -5.23
CA GLY A 159 20.39 -14.40 -5.49
C GLY A 159 21.65 -14.60 -6.34
N GLY A 160 21.70 -15.65 -7.16
CA GLY A 160 22.90 -15.97 -7.96
C GLY A 160 23.83 -17.02 -7.35
N ASN A 161 23.60 -17.45 -6.10
CA ASN A 161 24.58 -18.26 -5.38
C ASN A 161 24.53 -19.77 -5.70
N GLY A 162 23.51 -20.23 -6.41
CA GLY A 162 23.24 -21.66 -6.64
C GLY A 162 22.82 -22.42 -5.38
N THR A 163 22.99 -21.85 -4.20
CA THR A 163 22.70 -22.47 -2.90
C THR A 163 21.91 -21.54 -1.98
N ILE A 164 21.19 -22.12 -1.02
CA ILE A 164 20.44 -21.42 0.01
C ILE A 164 20.82 -22.01 1.37
N ASN A 165 21.46 -21.22 2.23
CA ASN A 165 22.00 -21.68 3.52
C ASN A 165 20.95 -22.36 4.42
N ALA A 166 19.70 -21.88 4.40
CA ALA A 166 18.61 -22.48 5.17
C ALA A 166 18.32 -23.94 4.81
N TYR A 167 18.72 -24.40 3.62
CA TYR A 167 18.52 -25.75 3.13
C TYR A 167 19.79 -26.60 3.12
N GLN A 168 20.90 -26.20 3.77
CA GLN A 168 22.16 -26.95 3.77
C GLN A 168 22.02 -28.43 4.16
N HIS A 169 21.06 -28.76 5.02
CA HIS A 169 20.76 -30.12 5.44
C HIS A 169 20.06 -30.98 4.37
N VAL A 170 19.55 -30.37 3.28
CA VAL A 170 18.92 -31.06 2.15
C VAL A 170 19.82 -30.90 0.91
N GLN A 171 20.45 -31.99 0.48
CA GLN A 171 21.34 -32.01 -0.70
C GLN A 171 22.40 -30.90 -0.69
N GLY A 172 22.95 -30.57 0.49
CA GLY A 172 23.97 -29.52 0.63
C GLY A 172 23.46 -28.09 0.40
N GLY A 173 22.14 -27.87 0.38
CA GLY A 173 21.55 -26.54 0.20
C GLY A 173 21.46 -26.09 -1.25
N VAL A 174 21.54 -27.00 -2.22
CA VAL A 174 21.33 -26.71 -3.64
C VAL A 174 19.98 -26.02 -3.85
N CYS A 175 19.99 -24.90 -4.59
CA CYS A 175 18.78 -24.19 -4.94
C CYS A 175 18.03 -24.95 -6.05
N PHE A 176 16.93 -25.59 -5.70
CA PHE A 176 16.11 -26.36 -6.65
C PHE A 176 15.58 -25.55 -7.83
N ALA A 177 15.35 -24.23 -7.65
CA ALA A 177 14.82 -23.38 -8.71
C ALA A 177 15.79 -23.19 -9.88
N CYS A 178 17.10 -23.28 -9.63
CA CYS A 178 18.14 -23.17 -10.66
C CYS A 178 19.03 -24.42 -10.72
N ALA A 179 18.61 -25.53 -10.09
CA ALA A 179 19.38 -26.77 -9.99
C ALA A 179 20.85 -26.59 -9.57
N GLY A 180 21.15 -25.59 -8.72
CA GLY A 180 22.53 -25.30 -8.30
C GLY A 180 23.33 -24.35 -9.19
N GLU A 181 22.83 -23.97 -10.37
CA GLU A 181 23.58 -23.16 -11.34
C GLU A 181 23.71 -21.68 -10.94
N GLY A 182 22.82 -21.18 -10.07
CA GLY A 182 22.78 -19.77 -9.66
C GLY A 182 22.14 -18.84 -10.69
N THR A 183 22.06 -19.25 -11.95
CA THR A 183 21.39 -18.50 -13.04
C THR A 183 20.09 -19.19 -13.48
N VAL A 184 19.20 -18.43 -14.11
CA VAL A 184 17.97 -18.93 -14.73
C VAL A 184 17.69 -18.18 -16.04
N GLY A 185 16.89 -18.77 -16.91
CA GLY A 185 16.30 -18.07 -18.05
C GLY A 185 17.18 -18.02 -19.30
N ALA A 186 16.97 -16.98 -20.10
CA ALA A 186 17.64 -16.81 -21.38
C ALA A 186 19.10 -16.40 -21.22
N PHE A 187 19.94 -16.83 -22.17
CA PHE A 187 21.29 -16.33 -22.32
C PHE A 187 21.27 -15.10 -23.21
N TYR A 188 22.04 -14.10 -22.82
CA TYR A 188 22.20 -12.82 -23.50
C TYR A 188 23.66 -12.59 -23.85
N THR A 189 23.92 -12.13 -25.05
CA THR A 189 25.10 -11.32 -25.32
C THR A 189 24.91 -9.92 -24.75
N GLU A 190 25.98 -9.15 -24.55
CA GLU A 190 25.87 -7.76 -24.09
C GLU A 190 24.96 -6.89 -24.99
N PRO A 191 25.08 -6.93 -26.34
CA PRO A 191 24.16 -6.20 -27.21
C PRO A 191 22.70 -6.63 -27.06
N GLU A 192 22.43 -7.92 -26.86
CA GLU A 192 21.07 -8.42 -26.62
C GLU A 192 20.52 -7.95 -25.27
N ALA A 193 21.35 -7.90 -24.23
CA ALA A 193 20.98 -7.36 -22.92
C ALA A 193 20.63 -5.87 -22.99
N VAL A 194 21.43 -5.08 -23.72
CA VAL A 194 21.14 -3.66 -24.01
C VAL A 194 19.82 -3.51 -24.76
N ALA A 195 19.62 -4.30 -25.82
CA ALA A 195 18.38 -4.28 -26.58
C ALA A 195 17.15 -4.72 -25.75
N ALA A 196 17.33 -5.65 -24.81
CA ALA A 196 16.27 -6.11 -23.91
C ALA A 196 15.84 -5.01 -22.94
N VAL A 197 16.79 -4.37 -22.24
CA VAL A 197 16.49 -3.27 -21.31
C VAL A 197 15.84 -2.08 -22.03
N PHE A 198 16.35 -1.73 -23.21
CA PHE A 198 15.75 -0.67 -24.02
C PHE A 198 14.29 -0.98 -24.39
N ARG A 199 13.99 -2.24 -24.74
CA ARG A 199 12.62 -2.70 -25.04
C ARG A 199 11.71 -2.63 -23.81
N MET A 200 12.20 -3.04 -22.65
CA MET A 200 11.47 -2.93 -21.37
C MET A 200 11.11 -1.47 -21.05
N ASP A 201 12.03 -0.53 -21.26
CA ASP A 201 11.75 0.91 -21.06
C ASP A 201 10.68 1.43 -22.04
N CYS A 202 10.72 0.98 -23.30
CA CYS A 202 9.68 1.32 -24.28
C CYS A 202 8.31 0.78 -23.88
N ASP A 203 8.25 -0.50 -23.49
CA ASP A 203 7.02 -1.16 -23.05
C ASP A 203 6.46 -0.51 -21.79
N TYR A 204 7.33 -0.08 -20.88
CA TYR A 204 6.95 0.64 -19.67
C TYR A 204 6.32 1.99 -19.97
N ARG A 205 6.93 2.81 -20.83
CA ARG A 205 6.32 4.08 -21.28
C ARG A 205 4.97 3.85 -21.95
N ALA A 206 4.88 2.87 -22.86
CA ALA A 206 3.62 2.52 -23.51
C ALA A 206 2.57 2.03 -22.50
N LYS A 207 2.97 1.29 -21.47
CA LYS A 207 2.09 0.89 -20.37
C LYS A 207 1.62 2.09 -19.55
N ALA A 208 2.52 3.00 -19.20
CA ALA A 208 2.19 4.21 -18.47
C ALA A 208 1.14 5.06 -19.22
N ASP A 209 1.28 5.20 -20.54
CA ASP A 209 0.31 5.91 -21.37
C ASP A 209 -1.06 5.20 -21.40
N ARG A 210 -1.08 3.86 -21.51
CA ARG A 210 -2.33 3.08 -21.42
C ARG A 210 -2.99 3.23 -20.04
N ASP A 211 -2.20 3.19 -18.97
CA ASP A 211 -2.68 3.36 -17.60
C ASP A 211 -3.23 4.77 -17.38
N ALA A 212 -2.60 5.80 -17.93
CA ALA A 212 -3.07 7.18 -17.88
C ALA A 212 -4.43 7.37 -18.56
N ILE A 213 -4.62 6.79 -19.75
CA ILE A 213 -5.93 6.79 -20.44
C ILE A 213 -6.98 6.00 -19.65
N LYS A 214 -6.60 4.84 -19.11
CA LYS A 214 -7.49 4.03 -18.28
C LYS A 214 -7.93 4.82 -17.04
N TRP A 215 -7.01 5.50 -16.38
CA TRP A 215 -7.30 6.37 -15.24
C TRP A 215 -8.23 7.52 -15.64
N ALA A 216 -7.96 8.22 -16.74
CA ALA A 216 -8.84 9.29 -17.23
C ALA A 216 -10.27 8.80 -17.49
N ARG A 217 -10.43 7.59 -18.05
CA ARG A 217 -11.74 6.95 -18.26
C ARG A 217 -12.43 6.64 -16.93
N GLN A 218 -11.71 6.05 -16.00
CA GLN A 218 -12.22 5.74 -14.66
C GLN A 218 -12.70 6.99 -13.92
N SER A 219 -11.89 8.05 -13.97
CA SER A 219 -12.22 9.35 -13.38
C SER A 219 -13.46 9.97 -14.04
N HIS A 220 -13.57 9.93 -15.37
CA HIS A 220 -14.75 10.45 -16.07
C HIS A 220 -16.04 9.69 -15.69
N ASN A 221 -15.97 8.36 -15.64
CA ASN A 221 -17.13 7.54 -15.28
C ASN A 221 -17.59 7.82 -13.85
N LEU A 222 -16.64 7.92 -12.91
CA LEU A 222 -16.94 8.27 -11.52
C LEU A 222 -17.53 9.68 -11.39
N GLN A 223 -16.94 10.67 -12.07
CA GLN A 223 -17.47 12.05 -12.04
C GLN A 223 -18.89 12.12 -12.61
N THR A 224 -19.15 11.42 -13.71
CA THR A 224 -20.49 11.35 -14.32
C THR A 224 -21.49 10.73 -13.35
N PHE A 225 -21.12 9.62 -12.71
CA PHE A 225 -21.94 8.99 -11.69
C PHE A 225 -22.17 9.90 -10.48
N TYR A 226 -21.13 10.57 -9.97
CA TYR A 226 -21.24 11.47 -8.83
C TYR A 226 -22.13 12.69 -9.11
N ALA A 227 -22.09 13.21 -10.34
CA ALA A 227 -23.00 14.27 -10.76
C ALA A 227 -24.46 13.80 -10.80
N ALA A 228 -24.71 12.54 -11.19
CA ALA A 228 -26.05 11.96 -11.23
C ALA A 228 -26.58 11.54 -9.84
N HIS A 229 -25.69 11.20 -8.90
CA HIS A 229 -26.04 10.67 -7.58
C HIS A 229 -25.24 11.36 -6.46
N PRO A 230 -25.52 12.65 -6.17
CA PRO A 230 -24.73 13.45 -5.23
C PRO A 230 -24.78 12.93 -3.79
N ASP A 231 -25.89 12.30 -3.38
CA ASP A 231 -26.06 11.67 -2.07
C ASP A 231 -25.13 10.45 -1.88
N ILE A 232 -25.06 9.58 -2.88
CA ILE A 232 -24.14 8.43 -2.92
C ILE A 232 -22.69 8.92 -3.04
N ALA A 233 -22.45 9.97 -3.83
CA ALA A 233 -21.12 10.56 -4.00
C ALA A 233 -20.54 11.05 -2.68
N ALA A 234 -21.32 11.83 -1.90
CA ALA A 234 -20.90 12.33 -0.60
C ALA A 234 -20.50 11.19 0.35
N TRP A 235 -21.26 10.10 0.36
CA TRP A 235 -20.94 8.89 1.12
C TRP A 235 -19.66 8.20 0.63
N MET A 236 -19.49 8.03 -0.69
CA MET A 236 -18.30 7.38 -1.27
C MET A 236 -17.02 8.19 -1.13
N THR A 237 -17.09 9.52 -1.14
CA THR A 237 -15.91 10.37 -0.95
C THR A 237 -15.56 10.62 0.52
N GLY A 238 -16.44 10.20 1.44
CA GLY A 238 -16.21 10.31 2.88
C GLY A 238 -15.11 9.38 3.39
N GLY A 239 -14.54 9.72 4.55
CA GLY A 239 -13.41 8.99 5.15
C GLY A 239 -13.69 7.51 5.50
N ASN A 240 -14.96 7.10 5.59
CA ASN A 240 -15.36 5.76 5.98
C ASN A 240 -15.55 4.78 4.80
N LEU A 241 -15.29 5.20 3.55
CA LEU A 241 -15.38 4.29 2.40
C LEU A 241 -14.46 3.07 2.55
N ALA A 242 -13.25 3.28 3.09
CA ALA A 242 -12.26 2.21 3.25
C ALA A 242 -12.73 1.07 4.18
N ALA A 243 -13.74 1.32 5.03
CA ALA A 243 -14.32 0.32 5.92
C ALA A 243 -15.48 -0.47 5.28
N SER A 244 -15.91 -0.10 4.06
CA SER A 244 -17.04 -0.74 3.38
C SER A 244 -16.60 -1.44 2.08
N ASP A 245 -16.46 -2.77 2.14
CA ASP A 245 -16.18 -3.60 0.96
C ASP A 245 -17.21 -3.39 -0.16
N PHE A 246 -18.48 -3.20 0.22
CA PHE A 246 -19.55 -2.87 -0.72
C PHE A 246 -19.30 -1.54 -1.44
N GLY A 247 -18.95 -0.48 -0.69
CA GLY A 247 -18.66 0.83 -1.28
C GLY A 247 -17.45 0.80 -2.23
N LEU A 248 -16.39 0.08 -1.85
CA LEU A 248 -15.20 -0.11 -2.70
C LEU A 248 -15.52 -0.87 -3.99
N SER A 249 -16.27 -1.97 -3.87
CA SER A 249 -16.69 -2.80 -5.01
C SER A 249 -17.58 -2.01 -5.98
N LEU A 250 -18.57 -1.27 -5.46
CA LEU A 250 -19.46 -0.45 -6.28
C LEU A 250 -18.70 0.69 -6.98
N ARG A 251 -17.76 1.34 -6.29
CA ARG A 251 -16.90 2.38 -6.88
C ARG A 251 -16.02 1.83 -8.00
N ASP A 252 -15.38 0.68 -7.82
CA ASP A 252 -14.57 0.04 -8.86
C ASP A 252 -15.42 -0.42 -10.06
N GLN A 253 -16.63 -0.94 -9.83
CA GLN A 253 -17.60 -1.24 -10.88
C GLN A 253 -17.92 -0.01 -11.74
N ILE A 254 -18.25 1.13 -11.11
CA ILE A 254 -18.56 2.38 -11.80
C ILE A 254 -17.33 2.94 -12.51
N ALA A 255 -16.15 2.91 -11.87
CA ALA A 255 -14.90 3.33 -12.50
C ALA A 255 -14.63 2.54 -13.79
N ARG A 256 -14.91 1.24 -13.80
CA ARG A 256 -14.79 0.39 -15.00
C ARG A 256 -15.86 0.67 -16.07
N GLY A 257 -16.79 1.58 -15.83
CA GLY A 257 -17.85 1.98 -16.76
C GLY A 257 -19.03 1.01 -16.78
N ARG A 258 -19.25 0.26 -15.70
CA ARG A 258 -20.43 -0.58 -15.53
C ARG A 258 -21.50 0.20 -14.78
N ASP A 259 -22.73 0.11 -15.24
CA ASP A 259 -23.87 0.72 -14.56
C ASP A 259 -24.14 0.03 -13.22
N ALA A 260 -24.57 0.82 -12.24
CA ALA A 260 -25.09 0.29 -10.98
C ALA A 260 -26.55 -0.14 -11.19
N THR A 261 -26.92 -1.31 -10.68
CA THR A 261 -28.33 -1.73 -10.71
C THR A 261 -29.17 -0.89 -9.76
N ASP A 262 -30.49 -0.81 -9.99
CA ASP A 262 -31.40 -0.07 -9.10
C ASP A 262 -31.29 -0.53 -7.64
N ARG A 263 -31.12 -1.85 -7.43
CA ARG A 263 -30.90 -2.43 -6.09
C ARG A 263 -29.56 -2.01 -5.47
N GLN A 264 -28.50 -1.90 -6.27
CA GLN A 264 -27.20 -1.38 -5.79
C GLN A 264 -27.30 0.10 -5.42
N LEU A 265 -28.03 0.89 -6.21
CA LEU A 265 -28.29 2.30 -5.93
C LEU A 265 -29.10 2.46 -4.63
N GLU A 266 -30.19 1.71 -4.46
CA GLU A 266 -30.99 1.71 -3.23
C GLU A 266 -30.15 1.34 -2.00
N ALA A 267 -29.38 0.24 -2.07
CA ALA A 267 -28.50 -0.17 -0.98
C ALA A 267 -27.43 0.88 -0.65
N ALA A 268 -26.90 1.58 -1.66
CA ALA A 268 -25.95 2.67 -1.46
C ALA A 268 -26.59 3.89 -0.79
N ARG A 269 -27.84 4.24 -1.15
CA ARG A 269 -28.59 5.32 -0.48
C ARG A 269 -28.88 5.00 0.98
N GLU A 270 -29.30 3.77 1.28
CA GLU A 270 -29.49 3.35 2.66
C GLU A 270 -28.19 3.38 3.46
N ALA A 271 -27.08 2.94 2.86
CA ALA A 271 -25.77 2.99 3.50
C ALA A 271 -25.33 4.43 3.79
N ALA A 272 -25.54 5.34 2.84
CA ALA A 272 -25.31 6.77 3.01
C ALA A 272 -26.17 7.35 4.15
N ALA A 273 -27.45 7.01 4.20
CA ALA A 273 -28.36 7.45 5.26
C ALA A 273 -27.95 6.93 6.65
N ARG A 274 -27.60 5.64 6.76
CA ARG A 274 -27.10 5.04 8.02
C ARG A 274 -25.81 5.72 8.49
N GLU A 275 -24.91 6.02 7.57
CA GLU A 275 -23.66 6.71 7.90
C GLU A 275 -23.91 8.15 8.36
N ALA A 276 -24.80 8.88 7.69
CA ALA A 276 -25.21 10.22 8.11
C ALA A 276 -25.85 10.20 9.51
N GLN A 277 -26.68 9.19 9.81
CA GLN A 277 -27.25 9.01 11.16
C GLN A 277 -26.16 8.73 12.20
N ARG A 278 -25.21 7.83 11.91
CA ARG A 278 -24.07 7.54 12.81
C ARG A 278 -23.26 8.80 13.09
N LYS A 279 -22.94 9.58 12.05
CA LYS A 279 -22.19 10.84 12.19
C LYS A 279 -22.97 11.85 13.05
N ALA A 280 -24.26 12.04 12.79
CA ALA A 280 -25.10 12.93 13.58
C ALA A 280 -25.22 12.47 15.05
N GLN A 281 -25.29 11.17 15.31
CA GLN A 281 -25.27 10.61 16.67
C GLN A 281 -23.93 10.86 17.35
N ALA A 282 -22.81 10.64 16.66
CA ALA A 282 -21.47 10.91 17.17
C ALA A 282 -21.29 12.40 17.50
N GLU A 283 -21.68 13.30 16.60
CA GLU A 283 -21.62 14.75 16.83
C GLU A 283 -22.50 15.19 18.01
N ARG A 284 -23.70 14.63 18.17
CA ARG A 284 -24.56 14.89 19.34
C ARG A 284 -23.93 14.38 20.63
N ALA A 285 -23.33 13.18 20.61
CA ALA A 285 -22.65 12.62 21.76
C ALA A 285 -21.41 13.46 22.14
N ASP A 286 -20.63 13.90 21.16
CA ASP A 286 -19.49 14.79 21.39
C ASP A 286 -19.91 16.17 21.88
N ALA A 287 -20.96 16.75 21.31
CA ALA A 287 -21.51 18.03 21.78
C ALA A 287 -22.02 17.92 23.22
N ALA A 288 -22.73 16.83 23.57
CA ALA A 288 -23.18 16.57 24.93
C ALA A 288 -21.99 16.37 25.89
N ARG A 289 -20.95 15.64 25.46
CA ARG A 289 -19.71 15.46 26.22
C ARG A 289 -19.03 16.81 26.48
N LEU A 290 -18.85 17.64 25.46
CA LEU A 290 -18.24 18.96 25.58
C LEU A 290 -19.07 19.91 26.46
N ALA A 291 -20.40 19.87 26.34
CA ALA A 291 -21.29 20.63 27.21
C ALA A 291 -21.14 20.20 28.67
N GLY A 292 -21.05 18.89 28.94
CA GLY A 292 -20.75 18.35 30.27
C GLY A 292 -19.41 18.82 30.81
N VAL A 293 -18.35 18.80 29.98
CA VAL A 293 -17.02 19.33 30.35
C VAL A 293 -17.07 20.81 30.69
N LYS A 294 -17.84 21.61 29.94
CA LYS A 294 -17.97 23.06 30.16
C LYS A 294 -18.80 23.39 31.40
N ALA A 295 -19.83 22.61 31.69
CA ALA A 295 -20.64 22.76 32.89
C ALA A 295 -19.93 22.25 34.15
N ALA A 296 -18.92 21.39 33.99
CA ALA A 296 -18.16 20.82 35.09
C ALA A 296 -17.43 21.91 35.89
N ARG A 297 -17.68 21.93 37.21
CA ARG A 297 -17.10 22.88 38.15
C ARG A 297 -16.60 22.15 39.40
N PRO A 298 -15.56 22.68 40.06
CA PRO A 298 -15.07 22.08 41.29
C PRO A 298 -16.14 22.12 42.40
N ALA A 299 -16.16 21.10 43.25
CA ALA A 299 -17.09 21.02 44.39
C ALA A 299 -16.79 22.05 45.49
N GLY A 300 -15.57 22.58 45.52
CA GLY A 300 -15.08 23.55 46.48
C GLY A 300 -13.58 23.81 46.28
N ALA A 301 -12.99 24.68 47.09
CA ALA A 301 -11.56 24.95 47.09
C ALA A 301 -10.75 23.81 47.74
N LYS A 302 -9.45 23.69 47.42
CA LYS A 302 -8.57 22.70 48.04
C LYS A 302 -8.56 22.87 49.57
N GLY A 303 -8.86 21.80 50.30
CA GLY A 303 -8.94 21.81 51.77
C GLY A 303 -10.32 22.16 52.33
N GLU A 304 -11.26 22.64 51.51
CA GLU A 304 -12.62 22.94 51.93
C GLU A 304 -13.39 21.66 52.29
N ARG A 305 -14.23 21.74 53.32
CA ARG A 305 -15.16 20.67 53.68
C ARG A 305 -16.48 20.88 52.93
N VAL A 306 -16.82 19.95 52.05
CA VAL A 306 -17.98 20.04 51.17
C VAL A 306 -18.98 18.91 51.47
N THR A 307 -20.26 19.17 51.23
CA THR A 307 -21.34 18.18 51.23
C THR A 307 -21.96 18.17 49.85
N VAL A 308 -21.89 17.02 49.17
CA VAL A 308 -22.42 16.82 47.83
C VAL A 308 -23.47 15.73 47.87
N THR A 309 -24.69 16.06 47.42
CA THR A 309 -25.77 15.09 47.26
C THR A 309 -25.94 14.81 45.78
N GLY A 310 -25.92 13.54 45.40
CA GLY A 310 -25.98 13.14 44.00
C GLY A 310 -26.09 11.64 43.80
N THR A 311 -26.09 11.24 42.54
CA THR A 311 -26.20 9.85 42.12
C THR A 311 -24.81 9.24 41.92
N VAL A 312 -24.61 8.00 42.38
CA VAL A 312 -23.39 7.24 42.09
C VAL A 312 -23.36 6.86 40.61
N THR A 313 -22.52 7.52 39.81
CA THR A 313 -22.41 7.25 38.36
C THR A 313 -21.41 6.14 38.05
N ARG A 314 -20.49 5.85 38.96
CA ARG A 314 -19.52 4.75 38.83
C ARG A 314 -19.06 4.29 40.21
N ALA A 315 -19.13 2.98 40.45
CA ALA A 315 -18.53 2.34 41.61
C ALA A 315 -17.73 1.11 41.18
N TRP A 316 -16.47 1.00 41.59
CA TRP A 316 -15.61 -0.14 41.26
C TRP A 316 -14.67 -0.49 42.40
N THR A 317 -14.38 -1.78 42.53
CA THR A 317 -13.37 -2.27 43.47
C THR A 317 -12.03 -2.33 42.77
N TYR A 318 -10.98 -1.86 43.43
CA TYR A 318 -9.61 -2.04 43.00
C TYR A 318 -8.75 -2.43 44.21
N TYR A 319 -7.62 -3.08 43.95
CA TYR A 319 -6.74 -3.57 45.00
C TYR A 319 -5.47 -2.72 45.04
N THR A 320 -4.97 -2.47 46.24
CA THR A 320 -3.69 -1.78 46.47
C THR A 320 -2.82 -2.55 47.44
N GLY A 321 -1.52 -2.29 47.41
CA GLY A 321 -0.54 -3.04 48.19
C GLY A 321 0.06 -4.21 47.42
N PRO A 322 1.07 -4.87 47.99
CA PRO A 322 1.71 -6.02 47.37
C PRO A 322 0.73 -7.22 47.33
N ASP A 323 1.00 -8.18 46.45
CA ASP A 323 0.10 -9.32 46.22
C ASP A 323 -0.22 -10.14 47.48
N TRP A 324 0.72 -10.22 48.42
CA TRP A 324 0.57 -10.92 49.69
C TRP A 324 -0.20 -10.12 50.77
N ALA A 325 -0.49 -8.84 50.54
CA ALA A 325 -1.27 -7.99 51.45
C ALA A 325 -2.17 -7.01 50.67
N ARG A 326 -2.90 -7.54 49.69
CA ARG A 326 -3.85 -6.76 48.90
C ARG A 326 -4.95 -6.20 49.79
N ARG A 327 -5.09 -4.89 49.78
CA ARG A 327 -6.20 -4.17 50.43
C ARG A 327 -7.19 -3.75 49.37
N ALA A 328 -8.41 -4.25 49.47
CA ALA A 328 -9.52 -3.79 48.66
C ALA A 328 -9.83 -2.32 48.97
N LYS A 329 -10.03 -1.54 47.92
CA LYS A 329 -10.50 -0.16 47.97
C LYS A 329 -11.64 0.01 46.98
N ARG A 330 -12.46 1.03 47.21
CA ARG A 330 -13.56 1.41 46.32
C ARG A 330 -13.24 2.75 45.66
N GLY A 331 -13.35 2.80 44.35
CA GLY A 331 -13.50 4.02 43.58
C GLY A 331 -14.98 4.33 43.46
N VAL A 332 -15.40 5.54 43.85
CA VAL A 332 -16.80 5.99 43.75
C VAL A 332 -16.81 7.37 43.11
N VAL A 333 -17.64 7.56 42.09
CA VAL A 333 -17.95 8.85 41.48
C VAL A 333 -19.39 9.19 41.79
N VAL A 334 -19.62 10.36 42.38
CA VAL A 334 -20.95 10.91 42.65
C VAL A 334 -21.13 12.19 41.85
N ASP A 335 -22.24 12.29 41.13
CA ASP A 335 -22.60 13.45 40.30
C ASP A 335 -23.89 14.09 40.84
N ASP A 336 -23.85 15.40 41.09
CA ASP A 336 -25.00 16.17 41.59
C ASP A 336 -26.01 16.54 40.49
N GLY A 337 -25.72 16.23 39.22
CA GLY A 337 -26.54 16.57 38.06
C GLY A 337 -26.51 18.06 37.68
N ARG A 338 -25.70 18.87 38.37
CA ARG A 338 -25.56 20.33 38.19
C ARG A 338 -24.11 20.74 37.90
N GLY A 339 -23.35 19.80 37.35
CA GLY A 339 -21.96 20.01 36.93
C GLY A 339 -20.94 19.83 38.05
N VAL A 340 -21.30 19.34 39.23
CA VAL A 340 -20.33 18.96 40.27
C VAL A 340 -20.26 17.44 40.34
N ALA A 341 -19.15 16.89 39.84
CA ALA A 341 -18.80 15.50 40.06
C ALA A 341 -17.65 15.41 41.07
N VAL A 342 -17.75 14.45 41.99
CA VAL A 342 -16.72 14.15 42.97
C VAL A 342 -16.25 12.72 42.82
N ILE A 343 -14.95 12.49 42.93
CA ILE A 343 -14.35 11.15 42.92
C ILE A 343 -13.66 10.90 44.26
N MET A 344 -13.77 9.67 44.74
CA MET A 344 -13.10 9.24 45.96
C MET A 344 -12.58 7.82 45.85
N PHE A 345 -11.45 7.63 46.49
CA PHE A 345 -10.72 6.38 46.59
C PHE A 345 -10.63 6.02 48.07
N THR A 346 -11.48 5.12 48.54
CA THR A 346 -11.67 4.89 49.98
C THR A 346 -11.70 3.42 50.35
N SER A 347 -11.44 3.13 51.63
CA SER A 347 -11.62 1.82 52.25
C SER A 347 -12.74 1.82 53.30
N THR A 348 -13.56 2.89 53.37
CA THR A 348 -14.70 2.97 54.29
C THR A 348 -15.71 1.88 53.94
N ALA A 349 -16.18 1.11 54.93
CA ALA A 349 -17.13 0.01 54.74
C ALA A 349 -18.38 0.43 53.95
N SER A 350 -18.98 1.57 54.29
CA SER A 350 -20.19 2.07 53.62
C SER A 350 -20.01 2.39 52.13
N ALA A 351 -18.78 2.51 51.62
CA ALA A 351 -18.55 2.67 50.18
C ALA A 351 -18.70 1.35 49.41
N PHE A 352 -18.51 0.21 50.07
CA PHE A 352 -18.64 -1.11 49.45
C PHE A 352 -20.10 -1.51 49.25
N ASP A 353 -21.01 -0.92 50.01
CA ASP A 353 -22.47 -1.10 49.89
C ASP A 353 -23.07 -0.25 48.77
N LEU A 354 -22.27 0.63 48.13
CA LEU A 354 -22.72 1.49 47.05
C LEU A 354 -22.65 0.79 45.69
N SER A 355 -23.74 0.95 44.95
CA SER A 355 -23.91 0.53 43.57
C SER A 355 -24.11 1.73 42.65
N THR A 356 -23.96 1.54 41.35
CA THR A 356 -24.37 2.54 40.35
C THR A 356 -25.86 2.85 40.53
N ASP A 357 -26.23 4.11 40.31
CA ASP A 357 -27.59 4.66 40.45
C ASP A 357 -28.09 4.87 41.89
N ASP A 358 -27.30 4.52 42.91
CA ASP A 358 -27.63 4.87 44.30
C ASP A 358 -27.61 6.39 44.50
N MET A 359 -28.64 6.92 45.17
CA MET A 359 -28.68 8.30 45.63
C MET A 359 -27.95 8.42 46.97
N VAL A 360 -26.96 9.31 47.06
CA VAL A 360 -26.13 9.45 48.27
C VAL A 360 -25.84 10.91 48.58
N THR A 361 -25.64 11.20 49.87
CA THR A 361 -24.98 12.41 50.34
C THR A 361 -23.57 12.07 50.81
N VAL A 362 -22.58 12.77 50.29
CA VAL A 362 -21.17 12.63 50.62
C VAL A 362 -20.67 13.89 51.31
N THR A 363 -20.15 13.75 52.53
CA THR A 363 -19.43 14.83 53.22
C THR A 363 -17.95 14.49 53.32
N ALA A 364 -17.07 15.33 52.77
CA ALA A 364 -15.64 15.08 52.73
C ALA A 364 -14.82 16.38 52.63
N THR A 365 -13.50 16.26 52.57
CA THR A 365 -12.61 17.40 52.32
C THR A 365 -12.03 17.33 50.91
N VAL A 366 -12.03 18.44 50.19
CA VAL A 366 -11.47 18.54 48.84
C VAL A 366 -9.94 18.34 48.88
N LYS A 367 -9.45 17.32 48.17
CA LYS A 367 -8.02 17.03 48.01
C LYS A 367 -7.44 17.69 46.76
N ASP A 368 -8.15 17.58 45.63
CA ASP A 368 -7.78 18.20 44.37
C ASP A 368 -9.03 18.68 43.61
N PRO A 369 -9.30 20.01 43.57
CA PRO A 369 -10.45 20.57 42.86
C PRO A 369 -10.33 20.52 41.34
N ALA A 370 -9.12 20.35 40.80
CA ALA A 370 -8.86 20.38 39.36
C ALA A 370 -8.68 18.98 38.74
N ASN A 371 -8.85 17.91 39.53
CA ASN A 371 -8.77 16.54 39.03
C ASN A 371 -9.81 16.34 37.90
N ARG A 372 -9.40 15.68 36.81
CA ARG A 372 -10.25 15.47 35.63
C ARG A 372 -10.44 13.99 35.36
N ASN A 373 -11.59 13.65 34.80
CA ASN A 373 -11.83 12.34 34.23
C ASN A 373 -10.94 12.15 32.99
N PRO A 374 -10.11 11.09 32.90
CA PRO A 374 -9.24 10.85 31.76
C PRO A 374 -10.02 10.59 30.45
N ASP A 375 -11.21 10.02 30.53
CA ASP A 375 -12.01 9.62 29.37
C ASP A 375 -12.81 10.81 28.81
N THR A 376 -13.37 11.65 29.69
CA THR A 376 -14.26 12.74 29.28
C THR A 376 -13.63 14.12 29.32
N GLY A 377 -12.58 14.32 30.13
CA GLY A 377 -11.95 15.62 30.40
C GLY A 377 -12.72 16.50 31.40
N ALA A 378 -13.89 16.06 31.88
CA ALA A 378 -14.71 16.81 32.82
C ALA A 378 -14.04 16.87 34.21
N ILE A 379 -14.26 17.96 34.94
CA ILE A 379 -13.76 18.10 36.32
C ILE A 379 -14.47 17.06 37.20
N GLN A 380 -13.68 16.28 37.94
CA GLN A 380 -14.12 15.34 38.96
C GLN A 380 -13.31 15.62 40.22
N THR A 381 -13.86 16.43 41.13
CA THR A 381 -13.15 16.87 42.34
C THR A 381 -12.76 15.68 43.21
N LEU A 382 -11.47 15.50 43.45
CA LEU A 382 -10.98 14.40 44.28
C LEU A 382 -11.20 14.73 45.76
N LEU A 383 -11.93 13.87 46.46
CA LEU A 383 -12.21 14.01 47.89
C LEU A 383 -11.34 13.08 48.74
N LYS A 384 -11.02 13.51 49.97
CA LYS A 384 -10.40 12.68 51.01
C LYS A 384 -11.31 12.55 52.22
N SER A 385 -11.20 11.42 52.91
CA SER A 385 -11.96 11.09 54.13
C SER A 385 -13.49 11.20 53.96
N PRO A 386 -14.09 10.55 52.94
CA PRO A 386 -15.52 10.66 52.68
C PRO A 386 -16.36 9.96 53.76
N LYS A 387 -17.49 10.56 54.10
CA LYS A 387 -18.60 9.95 54.84
C LYS A 387 -19.81 9.88 53.92
N PHE A 388 -20.39 8.69 53.78
CA PHE A 388 -21.55 8.43 52.94
C PHE A 388 -22.80 8.30 53.79
N ALA A 389 -23.89 8.92 53.34
CA ALA A 389 -25.24 8.66 53.78
C ALA A 389 -26.08 8.31 52.54
N LYS A 390 -26.51 7.04 52.45
CA LYS A 390 -27.42 6.59 51.39
C LYS A 390 -28.82 7.14 51.69
N ILE A 391 -29.50 7.68 50.67
CA ILE A 391 -30.84 8.28 50.77
C ILE A 391 -31.90 7.23 50.45
#